data_AF-A0A842FBI1-F1
#
_entry.id   AF-A0A842FBI1-F1
#
_cell.length_a   1.000
_cell.length_b   1.000
_cell.length_c   1.000
_cell.angle_alpha   90.00
_cell.angle_beta   90.00
_cell.angle_gamma   90.00
#
_symmetry.space_group_name_H-M   'P 1'
#
loop_
_entity.id
_entity.type
_entity.pdbx_description
1 polymer ?
#
loop_
_entity_poly.entity_id
_entity_poly.type
_entity_poly.pdbx_seq_one_letter_code
_entity_poly.pdbx_strand_id
1 'polypeptide(L)'
;MRKKSFIAVIVVALCISLVPMFALPSRAVQAEESTNKNFMIYYRAWRDVEMKGVNTSLPDENWISMSDVPYGINIVNVFSYVPPGQEELAKPFFDKLKAEYEPELHARGVKLIRGFDYSKLLAIPYAGDFPTEQEFDSYAKALLDELMIPWGLDGLDIDMETYPTADEVKISDGVVKALSKYIGPKANNGTLFLYDTNAQNMNPFKNVSDSFDLLAYQQYGSGPSRTEMAANAYAPYLPKSQFLPGLTFPEEQDRNRWYDTRLPYEDSNIYQVAKHVRENDLAGMFLYAFDRDGKTYNEADINSVSPSNLLWTKTAILEVNGYSVDTAKALAKHHLQRIKYNRNLTSEQVTEVESAIDKATNLYEANVAILGANFETALNPSYDPILEQKLTSIYLTSAFSALDEANAILSKVKTNSADIEALKNNKEALENLIGGKKYSESEVNQAVEELLNSIAAVPKPVTVSYQDTDGQKLAEDVQLTGKFGGSYEAPQKDIPNYTLQEVKGTERGTFTETGQSVTYVYAKSAPKPAPVVEEVKAEPVPPVVKNTEDTAKLPQTGDKAASEWPVVVGALAILTSLVVLRRKGS
;
A
#
# COMPACT_ATOMS: atom_id res chain seq x y z
N MET A 1 50.76 34.93 -40.97
CA MET A 1 50.94 33.46 -40.93
C MET A 1 49.57 32.78 -40.82
N ARG A 2 49.42 31.57 -41.41
CA ARG A 2 48.47 30.45 -41.12
C ARG A 2 47.54 30.60 -39.88
N LYS A 3 46.23 30.23 -39.84
CA LYS A 3 45.23 29.53 -40.71
C LYS A 3 43.83 30.10 -40.32
N LYS A 4 42.90 30.39 -41.25
CA LYS A 4 41.78 29.56 -41.76
C LYS A 4 40.87 28.84 -40.73
N SER A 5 39.56 29.19 -40.83
CA SER A 5 38.35 28.34 -40.65
C SER A 5 37.76 28.21 -39.23
N PHE A 6 36.44 28.12 -38.99
CA PHE A 6 35.25 28.08 -39.88
C PHE A 6 34.00 28.63 -39.12
N ILE A 7 32.95 29.06 -39.83
CA ILE A 7 31.62 29.35 -39.26
C ILE A 7 30.77 28.08 -39.34
N ALA A 8 30.07 27.72 -38.26
CA ALA A 8 28.97 26.76 -38.30
C ALA A 8 27.87 27.16 -37.29
N VAL A 9 26.79 27.71 -37.81
CA VAL A 9 25.54 27.89 -37.06
C VAL A 9 24.82 26.55 -37.05
N ILE A 10 24.46 26.05 -35.86
CA ILE A 10 23.53 24.92 -35.73
C ILE A 10 22.24 25.45 -35.11
N VAL A 11 21.20 25.53 -35.94
CA VAL A 11 19.81 25.66 -35.49
C VAL A 11 19.27 24.23 -35.33
N VAL A 12 19.10 23.77 -34.09
CA VAL A 12 18.28 22.58 -33.81
C VAL A 12 16.85 23.03 -33.66
N ALA A 13 15.97 22.61 -34.57
CA ALA A 13 14.54 22.83 -34.45
C ALA A 13 13.98 21.93 -33.32
N LEU A 14 13.50 22.57 -32.26
CA LEU A 14 12.99 21.88 -31.08
C LEU A 14 11.51 21.49 -31.28
N CYS A 15 11.27 20.34 -31.92
CA CYS A 15 9.93 19.75 -31.97
C CYS A 15 9.59 19.08 -30.63
N ILE A 16 9.29 19.88 -29.60
CA ILE A 16 8.65 19.37 -28.39
C ILE A 16 7.21 19.01 -28.76
N SER A 17 6.95 17.70 -28.86
CA SER A 17 5.59 17.17 -28.76
C SER A 17 5.04 17.50 -27.37
N LEU A 18 3.97 18.31 -27.33
CA LEU A 18 3.23 18.64 -26.11
C LEU A 18 2.47 17.41 -25.59
N VAL A 19 3.20 16.48 -24.97
CA VAL A 19 2.64 15.69 -23.87
C VAL A 19 2.47 16.66 -22.70
N PRO A 20 1.35 16.67 -21.97
CA PRO A 20 1.24 17.43 -20.74
C PRO A 20 2.28 16.90 -19.76
N MET A 21 3.38 17.63 -19.63
CA MET A 21 4.37 17.41 -18.59
C MET A 21 3.67 17.80 -17.29
N PHE A 22 3.06 16.83 -16.62
CA PHE A 22 2.53 17.02 -15.28
C PHE A 22 3.66 17.60 -14.45
N ALA A 23 3.40 18.72 -13.78
CA ALA A 23 4.34 19.31 -12.86
C ALA A 23 4.53 18.30 -11.71
N LEU A 24 5.59 17.50 -11.80
CA LEU A 24 6.10 16.75 -10.65
C LEU A 24 6.24 17.75 -9.50
N PRO A 25 5.73 17.44 -8.29
CA PRO A 25 5.90 18.32 -7.14
C PRO A 25 7.40 18.42 -6.82
N SER A 26 8.04 19.46 -7.37
CA SER A 26 9.43 19.78 -7.10
C SER A 26 9.52 20.52 -5.77
N ARG A 27 10.40 20.03 -4.89
CA ARG A 27 10.41 20.17 -3.43
C ARG A 27 9.45 19.24 -2.71
N ALA A 28 10.00 18.64 -1.66
CA ALA A 28 9.27 17.89 -0.64
C ALA A 28 8.04 18.68 -0.15
N VAL A 29 7.00 17.93 0.22
CA VAL A 29 6.00 18.42 1.18
C VAL A 29 6.80 18.95 2.37
N GLN A 30 6.77 20.26 2.57
CA GLN A 30 7.54 20.88 3.65
C GLN A 30 6.98 20.32 4.94
N ALA A 31 7.79 19.52 5.66
CA ALA A 31 7.31 18.70 6.75
C ALA A 31 6.57 19.58 7.77
N GLU A 32 5.26 19.37 7.86
CA GLU A 32 4.39 20.02 8.83
C GLU A 32 4.91 19.64 10.22
N GLU A 33 5.12 20.63 11.09
CA GLU A 33 5.83 20.44 12.37
C GLU A 33 4.94 19.65 13.35
N SER A 34 4.98 18.32 13.24
CA SER A 34 4.12 17.42 13.99
C SER A 34 4.49 17.39 15.48
N THR A 35 3.49 17.46 16.35
CA THR A 35 3.70 17.52 17.80
C THR A 35 4.30 16.25 18.42
N ASN A 36 4.37 15.15 17.65
CA ASN A 36 4.87 13.83 18.05
C ASN A 36 4.35 13.37 19.43
N LYS A 37 3.05 13.57 19.64
CA LYS A 37 2.32 13.14 20.84
C LYS A 37 2.29 11.62 20.92
N ASN A 38 2.17 11.10 22.14
CA ASN A 38 2.10 9.67 22.37
C ASN A 38 0.88 9.06 21.68
N PHE A 39 1.08 7.91 21.05
CA PHE A 39 -0.01 7.09 20.56
C PHE A 39 0.26 5.66 21.02
N MET A 40 -0.53 5.23 22.01
CA MET A 40 -0.41 3.91 22.61
C MET A 40 -1.48 2.96 22.09
N ILE A 41 -1.15 1.67 22.01
CA ILE A 41 -2.13 0.61 21.79
C ILE A 41 -2.03 -0.47 22.87
N TYR A 42 -3.17 -1.07 23.22
CA TYR A 42 -3.17 -2.39 23.85
C TYR A 42 -3.19 -3.44 22.73
N TYR A 43 -2.03 -4.06 22.50
CA TYR A 43 -1.88 -5.16 21.56
C TYR A 43 -2.33 -6.45 22.25
N ARG A 44 -3.57 -6.88 21.96
CA ARG A 44 -4.15 -8.12 22.49
C ARG A 44 -3.37 -9.30 21.92
N ALA A 45 -2.37 -9.79 22.66
CA ALA A 45 -1.38 -10.73 22.14
C ALA A 45 -2.00 -12.00 21.57
N TRP A 46 -3.10 -12.48 22.16
CA TRP A 46 -3.85 -13.66 21.70
C TRP A 46 -4.56 -13.48 20.33
N ARG A 47 -4.43 -12.30 19.71
CA ARG A 47 -4.84 -11.99 18.32
C ARG A 47 -3.66 -11.91 17.35
N ASP A 48 -2.42 -12.15 17.81
CA ASP A 48 -1.25 -12.30 16.95
C ASP A 48 -1.30 -13.58 16.11
N VAL A 49 -0.78 -13.53 14.88
CA VAL A 49 -0.65 -14.69 13.98
C VAL A 49 0.07 -15.89 14.61
N GLU A 50 0.94 -15.69 15.60
CA GLU A 50 1.63 -16.78 16.30
C GLU A 50 0.84 -17.37 17.49
N MET A 51 -0.19 -16.69 18.00
CA MET A 51 -1.00 -17.13 19.16
C MET A 51 -2.15 -18.08 18.78
N LYS A 52 -1.83 -19.13 18.02
CA LYS A 52 -2.84 -20.01 17.42
C LYS A 52 -3.58 -20.87 18.44
N GLY A 53 -4.89 -20.71 18.52
CA GLY A 53 -5.75 -21.42 19.48
C GLY A 53 -5.60 -20.95 20.94
N VAL A 54 -4.83 -19.90 21.19
CA VAL A 54 -4.64 -19.33 22.54
C VAL A 54 -5.78 -18.35 22.85
N ASN A 55 -6.38 -18.47 24.04
CA ASN A 55 -7.44 -17.58 24.54
C ASN A 55 -8.58 -17.31 23.52
N THR A 56 -8.98 -18.33 22.74
CA THR A 56 -9.99 -18.16 21.69
C THR A 56 -10.90 -19.38 21.57
N SER A 57 -12.16 -19.12 21.20
CA SER A 57 -13.14 -20.14 20.81
C SER A 57 -13.56 -20.01 19.34
N LEU A 58 -13.07 -18.98 18.65
CA LEU A 58 -13.41 -18.70 17.26
C LEU A 58 -12.61 -19.60 16.31
N PRO A 59 -13.21 -20.02 15.18
CA PRO A 59 -12.56 -20.90 14.20
C PRO A 59 -11.62 -20.15 13.24
N ASP A 60 -11.68 -18.82 13.21
CA ASP A 60 -10.88 -17.99 12.32
C ASP A 60 -9.43 -17.89 12.77
N GLU A 61 -8.50 -17.86 11.82
CA GLU A 61 -7.10 -17.58 12.09
C GLU A 61 -6.91 -16.10 12.47
N ASN A 62 -5.97 -15.87 13.39
CA ASN A 62 -5.48 -14.53 13.70
C ASN A 62 -4.81 -13.90 12.46
N TRP A 63 -4.95 -12.57 12.31
CA TRP A 63 -4.57 -11.88 11.07
C TRP A 63 -3.40 -10.90 11.21
N ILE A 64 -3.12 -10.41 12.42
CA ILE A 64 -2.18 -9.30 12.68
C ILE A 64 -0.87 -9.82 13.29
N SER A 65 0.24 -9.19 12.92
CA SER A 65 1.56 -9.35 13.53
C SER A 65 1.98 -8.06 14.22
N MET A 66 2.85 -8.13 15.24
CA MET A 66 3.44 -6.91 15.81
C MET A 66 4.27 -6.11 14.78
N SER A 67 4.77 -6.76 13.71
CA SER A 67 5.39 -6.09 12.56
C SER A 67 4.41 -5.21 11.75
N ASP A 68 3.10 -5.44 11.84
CA ASP A 68 2.05 -4.65 11.17
C ASP A 68 1.58 -3.43 11.97
N VAL A 69 2.05 -3.25 13.21
CA VAL A 69 1.78 -2.05 14.04
C VAL A 69 2.09 -0.79 13.23
N PRO A 70 1.12 0.12 12.99
CA PRO A 70 1.31 1.34 12.22
C PRO A 70 2.46 2.24 12.70
N TYR A 71 3.04 3.01 11.78
CA TYR A 71 3.97 4.07 12.13
C TYR A 71 3.21 5.23 12.80
N GLY A 72 3.86 5.88 13.77
CA GLY A 72 3.24 6.89 14.63
C GLY A 72 2.69 6.35 15.95
N ILE A 73 2.50 5.03 16.06
CA ILE A 73 2.45 4.36 17.37
C ILE A 73 3.86 4.36 17.95
N ASN A 74 4.00 4.82 19.19
CA ASN A 74 5.28 4.90 19.90
C ASN A 74 5.29 4.15 21.24
N ILE A 75 4.14 3.68 21.74
CA ILE A 75 4.03 2.81 22.90
C ILE A 75 3.11 1.63 22.57
N VAL A 76 3.54 0.41 22.87
CA VAL A 76 2.73 -0.81 22.71
C VAL A 76 2.66 -1.52 24.05
N ASN A 77 1.47 -1.58 24.64
CA ASN A 77 1.21 -2.48 25.76
C ASN A 77 0.96 -3.89 25.21
N VAL A 78 1.89 -4.81 25.51
CA VAL A 78 1.84 -6.23 25.12
C VAL A 78 0.85 -6.96 26.04
N PHE A 79 -0.43 -6.70 25.80
CA PHE A 79 -1.55 -7.16 26.61
C PHE A 79 -1.79 -8.66 26.37
N SER A 80 -1.22 -9.49 27.25
CA SER A 80 -1.15 -10.93 27.07
C SER A 80 -1.83 -11.67 28.21
N TYR A 81 -2.74 -12.57 27.85
CA TYR A 81 -3.35 -13.54 28.75
C TYR A 81 -3.27 -14.92 28.10
N VAL A 82 -2.66 -15.87 28.82
CA VAL A 82 -2.52 -17.26 28.40
C VAL A 82 -3.27 -18.12 29.41
N PRO A 83 -4.39 -18.75 29.01
CA PRO A 83 -5.12 -19.68 29.87
C PRO A 83 -4.23 -20.84 30.34
N PRO A 84 -4.34 -21.29 31.60
CA PRO A 84 -3.55 -22.42 32.11
C PRO A 84 -3.69 -23.67 31.23
N GLY A 85 -2.57 -24.27 30.85
CA GLY A 85 -2.50 -25.40 29.93
C GLY A 85 -2.38 -25.03 28.44
N GLN A 86 -2.30 -23.74 28.10
CA GLN A 86 -2.05 -23.25 26.73
C GLN A 86 -0.63 -22.67 26.54
N GLU A 87 0.28 -22.85 27.49
CA GLU A 87 1.60 -22.23 27.50
C GLU A 87 2.46 -22.66 26.30
N GLU A 88 2.43 -23.94 25.92
CA GLU A 88 3.13 -24.46 24.73
C GLU A 88 2.53 -23.91 23.42
N LEU A 89 1.23 -23.61 23.38
CA LEU A 89 0.59 -22.96 22.22
C LEU A 89 0.96 -21.48 22.12
N ALA A 90 1.20 -20.82 23.26
CA ALA A 90 1.62 -19.43 23.32
C ALA A 90 3.12 -19.21 23.10
N LYS A 91 3.93 -20.26 23.25
CA LYS A 91 5.40 -20.19 23.14
C LYS A 91 5.91 -19.54 21.83
N PRO A 92 5.36 -19.83 20.63
CA PRO A 92 5.86 -19.25 19.37
C PRO A 92 5.80 -17.71 19.36
N PHE A 93 4.73 -17.13 19.89
CA PHE A 93 4.61 -15.68 20.03
C PHE A 93 5.70 -15.09 20.92
N PHE A 94 5.99 -15.70 22.06
CA PHE A 94 6.99 -15.19 22.99
C PHE A 94 8.43 -15.37 22.49
N ASP A 95 8.72 -16.46 21.78
CA ASP A 95 9.99 -16.66 21.09
C ASP A 95 10.20 -15.55 20.04
N LYS A 96 9.17 -15.28 19.22
CA LYS A 96 9.21 -14.27 18.15
C LYS A 96 9.19 -12.83 18.68
N LEU A 97 8.49 -12.56 19.78
CA LEU A 97 8.51 -11.29 20.49
C LEU A 97 9.95 -10.88 20.79
N LYS A 98 10.74 -11.81 21.32
CA LYS A 98 12.14 -11.58 21.70
C LYS A 98 13.12 -11.62 20.52
N ALA A 99 12.85 -12.44 19.50
CA ALA A 99 13.77 -12.64 18.39
C ALA A 99 13.60 -11.62 17.25
N GLU A 100 12.38 -11.12 17.02
CA GLU A 100 12.01 -10.36 15.82
C GLU A 100 11.20 -9.09 16.13
N TYR A 101 10.14 -9.18 16.94
CA TYR A 101 9.22 -8.05 17.14
C TYR A 101 9.84 -6.93 18.00
N GLU A 102 10.52 -7.26 19.10
CA GLU A 102 11.23 -6.29 19.94
C GLU A 102 12.33 -5.54 19.16
N PRO A 103 13.25 -6.21 18.45
CA PRO A 103 14.27 -5.53 17.66
C PRO A 103 13.69 -4.65 16.54
N GLU A 104 12.63 -5.10 15.84
CA GLU A 104 12.00 -4.30 14.78
C GLU A 104 11.29 -3.05 15.33
N LEU A 105 10.56 -3.18 16.44
CA LEU A 105 9.81 -2.07 17.03
C LEU A 105 10.74 -1.08 17.74
N HIS A 106 11.79 -1.54 18.42
CA HIS A 106 12.84 -0.69 18.97
C HIS A 106 13.60 0.08 17.88
N ALA A 107 13.91 -0.55 16.73
CA ALA A 107 14.53 0.13 15.59
C ALA A 107 13.64 1.23 14.99
N ARG A 108 12.32 1.19 15.25
CA ARG A 108 11.35 2.24 14.89
C ARG A 108 11.16 3.30 15.99
N GLY A 109 11.79 3.14 17.16
CA GLY A 109 11.65 4.02 18.32
C GLY A 109 10.41 3.74 19.19
N VAL A 110 9.78 2.57 19.03
CA VAL A 110 8.60 2.17 19.81
C VAL A 110 9.05 1.58 21.15
N LYS A 111 8.32 1.92 22.22
CA LYS A 111 8.48 1.34 23.56
C LYS A 111 7.50 0.21 23.79
N LEU A 112 7.97 -0.94 24.28
CA LEU A 112 7.14 -2.08 24.63
C LEU A 112 6.93 -2.14 26.14
N ILE A 113 5.68 -2.14 26.59
CA ILE A 113 5.33 -2.25 28.02
C ILE A 113 4.39 -3.43 28.26
N ARG A 114 4.17 -3.81 29.51
CA ARG A 114 3.16 -4.82 29.88
C ARG A 114 2.25 -4.32 30.99
N GLY A 115 0.94 -4.38 30.72
CA GLY A 115 -0.12 -4.24 31.71
C GLY A 115 -0.12 -5.39 32.71
N PHE A 116 -0.35 -5.08 33.98
CA PHE A 116 -0.58 -6.08 35.02
C PHE A 116 -1.60 -5.59 36.06
N ASP A 117 -2.47 -6.50 36.50
CA ASP A 117 -3.56 -6.21 37.44
C ASP A 117 -3.04 -5.76 38.81
N TYR A 118 -3.68 -4.72 39.36
CA TYR A 118 -3.37 -4.10 40.65
C TYR A 118 -3.23 -5.10 41.82
N SER A 119 -3.95 -6.22 41.82
CA SER A 119 -3.87 -7.23 42.90
C SER A 119 -2.47 -7.85 43.03
N LYS A 120 -1.65 -7.86 41.98
CA LYS A 120 -0.22 -8.24 42.09
C LYS A 120 0.54 -7.32 43.05
N LEU A 121 0.20 -6.04 43.17
CA LEU A 121 0.81 -5.13 44.15
C LEU A 121 0.47 -5.53 45.60
N LEU A 122 -0.61 -6.28 45.81
CA LEU A 122 -1.06 -6.77 47.12
C LEU A 122 -0.56 -8.19 47.42
N ALA A 123 -0.08 -8.92 46.40
CA ALA A 123 0.40 -10.30 46.50
C ALA A 123 1.86 -10.43 46.99
N ILE A 124 2.44 -9.36 47.54
CA ILE A 124 3.76 -9.39 48.17
C ILE A 124 3.79 -10.37 49.36
N PRO A 125 4.74 -11.32 49.42
CA PRO A 125 4.95 -12.13 50.60
C PRO A 125 5.74 -11.34 51.65
N TYR A 126 5.27 -11.35 52.91
CA TYR A 126 5.95 -10.74 54.05
C TYR A 126 5.73 -11.56 55.33
N ALA A 127 6.68 -11.50 56.26
CA ALA A 127 6.66 -12.34 57.47
C ALA A 127 6.07 -11.66 58.72
N GLY A 128 6.01 -10.33 58.75
CA GLY A 128 5.48 -9.54 59.87
C GLY A 128 4.04 -9.03 59.65
N ASP A 129 3.64 -8.01 60.42
CA ASP A 129 2.33 -7.36 60.26
C ASP A 129 2.27 -6.41 59.05
N PHE A 130 3.43 -6.05 58.48
CA PHE A 130 3.57 -5.19 57.29
C PHE A 130 4.91 -5.47 56.60
N PRO A 131 5.04 -5.34 55.27
CA PRO A 131 6.31 -5.59 54.58
C PRO A 131 7.40 -4.59 54.97
N THR A 132 8.62 -5.09 55.12
CA THR A 132 9.85 -4.30 55.27
C THR A 132 10.31 -3.71 53.94
N GLU A 133 11.19 -2.69 53.96
CA GLU A 133 11.78 -2.15 52.73
C GLU A 133 12.53 -3.22 51.91
N GLN A 134 13.17 -4.19 52.58
CA GLN A 134 13.85 -5.30 51.90
C GLN A 134 12.85 -6.26 51.21
N GLU A 135 11.71 -6.56 51.84
CA GLU A 135 10.64 -7.36 51.21
C GLU A 135 10.04 -6.62 50.01
N PHE A 136 9.74 -5.31 50.12
CA PHE A 136 9.28 -4.49 48.99
C PHE A 136 10.29 -4.46 47.83
N ASP A 137 11.58 -4.23 48.11
CA ASP A 137 12.63 -4.19 47.09
C ASP A 137 12.85 -5.55 46.41
N SER A 138 12.80 -6.63 47.18
CA SER A 138 12.91 -8.00 46.66
C SER A 138 11.71 -8.38 45.79
N TYR A 139 10.50 -7.97 46.20
CA TYR A 139 9.28 -8.23 45.43
C TYR A 139 9.20 -7.39 44.15
N ALA A 140 9.60 -6.12 44.19
CA ALA A 140 9.71 -5.28 42.99
C ALA A 140 10.66 -5.89 41.95
N LYS A 141 11.82 -6.42 42.37
CA LYS A 141 12.73 -7.17 41.49
C LYS A 141 12.07 -8.41 40.91
N ALA A 142 11.40 -9.21 41.73
CA ALA A 142 10.69 -10.41 41.26
C ALA A 142 9.60 -10.08 40.22
N LEU A 143 8.86 -8.98 40.38
CA LEU A 143 7.89 -8.52 39.39
C LEU A 143 8.56 -8.09 38.07
N LEU A 144 9.72 -7.42 38.12
CA LEU A 144 10.47 -7.05 36.92
C LEU A 144 11.04 -8.28 36.20
N ASP A 145 11.56 -9.26 36.95
CA ASP A 145 12.05 -10.54 36.42
C ASP A 145 10.90 -11.43 35.87
N GLU A 146 9.68 -11.34 36.40
CA GLU A 146 8.50 -12.05 35.86
C GLU A 146 7.96 -11.36 34.59
N LEU A 147 7.71 -10.05 34.69
CA LEU A 147 6.84 -9.34 33.77
C LEU A 147 7.58 -8.61 32.64
N MET A 148 8.83 -8.19 32.84
CA MET A 148 9.51 -7.22 31.97
C MET A 148 10.83 -7.74 31.39
N ILE A 149 11.82 -8.03 32.24
CA ILE A 149 13.23 -8.17 31.86
C ILE A 149 13.49 -9.35 30.89
N PRO A 150 12.97 -10.57 31.09
CA PRO A 150 13.25 -11.69 30.18
C PRO A 150 12.69 -11.48 28.77
N TRP A 151 11.72 -10.60 28.63
CA TRP A 151 10.91 -10.36 27.43
C TRP A 151 11.38 -9.15 26.60
N GLY A 152 12.43 -8.43 27.04
CA GLY A 152 12.93 -7.24 26.34
C GLY A 152 12.05 -5.99 26.48
N LEU A 153 11.13 -5.97 27.45
CA LEU A 153 10.19 -4.86 27.60
C LEU A 153 10.84 -3.64 28.27
N ASP A 154 10.41 -2.47 27.84
CA ASP A 154 10.84 -1.15 28.31
C ASP A 154 10.09 -0.66 29.54
N GLY A 155 9.04 -1.35 30.01
CA GLY A 155 8.25 -0.83 31.11
C GLY A 155 7.06 -1.66 31.54
N LEU A 156 6.38 -1.16 32.56
CA LEU A 156 5.17 -1.76 33.13
C LEU A 156 4.04 -0.73 33.21
N ASP A 157 2.82 -1.25 33.21
CA ASP A 157 1.58 -0.49 33.31
C ASP A 157 0.69 -1.17 34.36
N ILE A 158 0.22 -0.40 35.35
CA ILE A 158 -0.66 -0.92 36.40
C ILE A 158 -2.10 -0.76 35.93
N ASP A 159 -2.77 -1.87 35.66
CA ASP A 159 -4.21 -1.91 35.40
C ASP A 159 -4.98 -1.79 36.73
N MET A 160 -5.67 -0.67 36.93
CA MET A 160 -6.28 -0.32 38.20
C MET A 160 -7.77 0.05 38.11
N GLU A 161 -8.62 -0.97 38.30
CA GLU A 161 -10.07 -0.87 38.29
C GLU A 161 -10.74 -1.16 39.66
N THR A 162 -9.97 -1.25 40.73
CA THR A 162 -10.44 -1.72 42.05
C THR A 162 -10.59 -0.62 43.11
N TYR A 163 -11.16 -0.96 44.27
CA TYR A 163 -11.39 -0.04 45.40
C TYR A 163 -10.73 -0.56 46.69
N PRO A 164 -9.39 -0.53 46.78
CA PRO A 164 -8.64 -1.02 47.93
C PRO A 164 -8.91 -0.21 49.20
N THR A 165 -8.82 -0.91 50.32
CA THR A 165 -8.85 -0.33 51.67
C THR A 165 -7.61 0.54 51.94
N ALA A 166 -7.66 1.33 53.01
CA ALA A 166 -6.55 2.20 53.41
C ALA A 166 -5.27 1.42 53.80
N ASP A 167 -5.37 0.14 54.16
CA ASP A 167 -4.22 -0.70 54.49
C ASP A 167 -3.63 -1.37 53.23
N GLU A 168 -4.48 -1.84 52.31
CA GLU A 168 -4.04 -2.30 50.99
C GLU A 168 -3.33 -1.19 50.20
N VAL A 169 -3.83 0.06 50.27
CA VAL A 169 -3.15 1.23 49.67
C VAL A 169 -1.74 1.45 50.25
N LYS A 170 -1.49 1.14 51.53
CA LYS A 170 -0.12 1.24 52.10
C LYS A 170 0.80 0.16 51.55
N ILE A 171 0.27 -1.05 51.30
CA ILE A 171 1.02 -2.16 50.73
C ILE A 171 1.39 -1.84 49.27
N SER A 172 0.41 -1.46 48.45
CA SER A 172 0.65 -1.08 47.05
C SER A 172 1.57 0.14 46.93
N ASP A 173 1.41 1.15 47.79
CA ASP A 173 2.31 2.31 47.87
C ASP A 173 3.77 1.87 48.03
N GLY A 174 4.03 0.87 48.88
CA GLY A 174 5.37 0.34 49.11
C GLY A 174 5.93 -0.39 47.90
N VAL A 175 5.13 -1.23 47.23
CA VAL A 175 5.55 -1.95 46.01
C VAL A 175 5.80 -0.97 44.86
N VAL A 176 4.91 0.00 44.63
CA VAL A 176 5.09 1.03 43.58
C VAL A 176 6.32 1.89 43.84
N LYS A 177 6.56 2.32 45.10
CA LYS A 177 7.78 3.05 45.47
C LYS A 177 9.03 2.23 45.25
N ALA A 178 9.00 0.92 45.53
CA ALA A 178 10.12 0.02 45.24
C ALA A 178 10.35 -0.18 43.74
N LEU A 179 9.30 -0.39 42.93
CA LEU A 179 9.39 -0.46 41.46
C LEU A 179 9.97 0.83 40.87
N SER A 180 9.57 2.00 41.38
CA SER A 180 10.06 3.30 40.92
C SER A 180 11.57 3.55 41.11
N LYS A 181 12.26 2.71 41.91
CA LYS A 181 13.74 2.71 41.99
C LYS A 181 14.39 2.15 40.72
N TYR A 182 13.65 1.40 39.91
CA TYR A 182 14.14 0.61 38.77
C TYR A 182 13.48 0.99 37.44
N ILE A 183 12.22 1.46 37.46
CA ILE A 183 11.49 1.91 36.28
C ILE A 183 10.87 3.32 36.40
N GLY A 184 10.64 3.94 35.25
CA GLY A 184 9.96 5.22 35.11
C GLY A 184 10.81 6.45 35.49
N PRO A 185 10.18 7.60 35.80
CA PRO A 185 10.85 8.90 35.83
C PRO A 185 11.88 9.02 36.96
N LYS A 186 11.67 8.29 38.08
CA LYS A 186 12.61 8.27 39.21
C LYS A 186 13.84 7.40 38.96
N ALA A 187 13.73 6.36 38.12
CA ALA A 187 14.85 5.53 37.72
C ALA A 187 15.73 6.21 36.65
N ASN A 188 15.15 7.11 35.85
CA ASN A 188 15.84 7.96 34.86
C ASN A 188 16.76 7.15 33.91
N ASN A 189 16.27 6.00 33.45
CA ASN A 189 16.98 5.06 32.59
C ASN A 189 16.30 4.82 31.22
N GLY A 190 15.25 5.60 30.90
CA GLY A 190 14.50 5.50 29.64
C GLY A 190 13.51 4.32 29.57
N THR A 191 13.22 3.69 30.71
CA THR A 191 12.06 2.81 30.88
C THR A 191 10.80 3.63 31.15
N LEU A 192 9.63 3.00 31.01
CA LEU A 192 8.33 3.61 31.29
C LEU A 192 7.64 2.94 32.49
N PHE A 193 6.96 3.74 33.32
CA PHE A 193 6.03 3.25 34.33
C PHE A 193 4.69 3.97 34.18
N LEU A 194 3.63 3.22 33.86
CA LEU A 194 2.29 3.73 33.62
C LEU A 194 1.31 3.29 34.71
N TYR A 195 0.22 4.05 34.81
CA TYR A 195 -0.94 3.74 35.63
C TYR A 195 -2.19 3.89 34.78
N ASP A 196 -2.83 2.77 34.44
CA ASP A 196 -4.10 2.70 33.72
C ASP A 196 -5.28 2.60 34.68
N THR A 197 -6.38 3.29 34.36
CA THR A 197 -7.59 3.26 35.18
C THR A 197 -8.82 3.84 34.48
N ASN A 198 -10.00 3.34 34.87
CA ASN A 198 -11.30 3.92 34.50
C ASN A 198 -11.90 4.83 35.60
N ALA A 199 -11.29 4.88 36.78
CA ALA A 199 -11.90 5.40 38.02
C ALA A 199 -11.48 6.83 38.40
N GLN A 200 -12.23 7.46 39.30
CA GLN A 200 -11.84 8.73 39.96
C GLN A 200 -11.36 8.53 41.41
N ASN A 201 -11.05 7.29 41.81
CA ASN A 201 -10.53 6.98 43.14
C ASN A 201 -9.04 7.35 43.23
N MET A 202 -8.73 8.56 43.69
CA MET A 202 -7.34 9.05 43.82
C MET A 202 -6.54 8.36 44.94
N ASN A 203 -7.15 7.60 45.85
CA ASN A 203 -6.45 7.06 47.02
C ASN A 203 -5.25 6.15 46.68
N PRO A 204 -5.36 5.14 45.80
CA PRO A 204 -4.25 4.29 45.34
C PRO A 204 -3.23 5.00 44.43
N PHE A 205 -3.50 6.23 43.99
CA PHE A 205 -2.65 6.96 43.03
C PHE A 205 -1.88 8.13 43.69
N LYS A 206 -2.56 8.96 44.48
CA LYS A 206 -2.05 10.27 44.94
C LYS A 206 -0.74 10.22 45.72
N ASN A 207 -0.49 9.14 46.46
CA ASN A 207 0.70 8.94 47.30
C ASN A 207 1.94 8.48 46.51
N VAL A 208 1.76 8.12 45.24
CA VAL A 208 2.76 7.53 44.34
C VAL A 208 2.77 8.16 42.95
N SER A 209 1.93 9.16 42.69
CA SER A 209 1.75 9.83 41.39
C SER A 209 3.04 10.31 40.72
N ASP A 210 4.03 10.71 41.51
CA ASP A 210 5.37 11.11 41.07
C ASP A 210 6.24 9.96 40.53
N SER A 211 5.73 8.72 40.57
CA SER A 211 6.39 7.49 40.12
C SER A 211 6.06 7.11 38.67
N PHE A 212 5.14 7.83 38.01
CA PHE A 212 4.60 7.45 36.70
C PHE A 212 4.95 8.46 35.60
N ASP A 213 5.25 7.96 34.40
CA ASP A 213 5.48 8.76 33.21
C ASP A 213 4.16 9.22 32.58
N LEU A 214 3.14 8.36 32.58
CA LEU A 214 1.82 8.64 32.01
C LEU A 214 0.71 8.03 32.87
N LEU A 215 -0.44 8.70 32.90
CA LEU A 215 -1.70 8.12 33.34
C LEU A 215 -2.53 7.75 32.11
N ALA A 216 -2.74 6.46 31.89
CA ALA A 216 -3.70 5.98 30.92
C ALA A 216 -5.11 6.04 31.56
N TYR A 217 -6.03 6.72 30.89
CA TYR A 217 -7.40 6.88 31.38
C TYR A 217 -8.43 6.29 30.43
N GLN A 218 -8.93 5.10 30.75
CA GLN A 218 -9.99 4.43 30.01
C GLN A 218 -11.28 5.26 30.09
N GLN A 219 -11.83 5.65 28.93
CA GLN A 219 -13.07 6.42 28.86
C GLN A 219 -14.00 5.94 27.73
N TYR A 220 -14.03 4.62 27.54
CA TYR A 220 -14.78 3.95 26.47
C TYR A 220 -16.23 4.44 26.38
N GLY A 221 -16.69 4.70 25.16
CA GLY A 221 -18.01 5.25 24.87
C GLY A 221 -18.21 6.73 25.25
N SER A 222 -17.15 7.45 25.67
CA SER A 222 -17.22 8.85 26.10
C SER A 222 -16.41 9.80 25.22
N GLY A 223 -16.90 11.04 25.08
CA GLY A 223 -16.24 12.11 24.35
C GLY A 223 -15.42 13.09 25.23
N PRO A 224 -14.94 14.21 24.64
CA PRO A 224 -14.03 15.16 25.28
C PRO A 224 -14.42 15.70 26.66
N SER A 225 -15.72 15.85 26.96
CA SER A 225 -16.17 16.30 28.29
C SER A 225 -15.75 15.34 29.42
N ARG A 226 -15.61 14.03 29.13
CA ARG A 226 -15.07 13.06 30.08
C ARG A 226 -13.55 13.20 30.21
N THR A 227 -12.85 13.41 29.09
CA THR A 227 -11.42 13.69 29.05
C THR A 227 -11.06 14.87 29.94
N GLU A 228 -11.73 16.01 29.74
CA GLU A 228 -11.47 17.24 30.50
C GLU A 228 -11.79 17.05 31.99
N MET A 229 -12.92 16.42 32.32
CA MET A 229 -13.31 16.15 33.70
C MET A 229 -12.28 15.28 34.44
N ALA A 230 -11.81 14.21 33.79
CA ALA A 230 -10.80 13.31 34.36
C ALA A 230 -9.43 14.02 34.47
N ALA A 231 -8.94 14.64 33.40
CA ALA A 231 -7.68 15.38 33.41
C ALA A 231 -7.65 16.49 34.49
N ASN A 232 -8.76 17.19 34.70
CA ASN A 232 -8.89 18.19 35.77
C ASN A 232 -8.91 17.56 37.18
N ALA A 233 -9.42 16.33 37.35
CA ALA A 233 -9.39 15.62 38.62
C ALA A 233 -7.99 15.10 39.00
N TYR A 234 -7.19 14.70 38.01
CA TYR A 234 -5.80 14.25 38.19
C TYR A 234 -4.78 15.40 38.27
N ALA A 235 -5.10 16.59 37.72
CA ALA A 235 -4.22 17.76 37.68
C ALA A 235 -3.50 18.16 39.00
N PRO A 236 -4.04 17.95 40.22
CA PRO A 236 -3.32 18.21 41.47
C PRO A 236 -2.13 17.28 41.73
N TYR A 237 -2.04 16.14 41.03
CA TYR A 237 -1.07 15.07 41.27
C TYR A 237 -0.23 14.74 40.02
N LEU A 238 -0.79 14.94 38.83
CA LEU A 238 -0.14 14.65 37.54
C LEU A 238 -0.56 15.71 36.49
N PRO A 239 0.39 16.38 35.80
CA PRO A 239 0.08 17.39 34.81
C PRO A 239 -0.63 16.82 33.57
N LYS A 240 -1.43 17.66 32.90
CA LYS A 240 -2.19 17.28 31.68
C LYS A 240 -1.31 16.71 30.56
N SER A 241 -0.06 17.17 30.44
CA SER A 241 0.94 16.67 29.50
C SER A 241 1.39 15.23 29.76
N GLN A 242 0.97 14.60 30.86
CA GLN A 242 1.15 13.18 31.16
C GLN A 242 -0.18 12.38 31.14
N PHE A 243 -1.32 13.03 30.83
CA PHE A 243 -2.64 12.40 30.81
C PHE A 243 -2.97 11.85 29.40
N LEU A 244 -3.35 10.57 29.33
CA LEU A 244 -3.52 9.82 28.08
C LEU A 244 -4.93 9.18 28.00
N PRO A 245 -5.94 9.86 27.43
CA PRO A 245 -7.29 9.29 27.28
C PRO A 245 -7.33 8.09 26.32
N GLY A 246 -8.13 7.09 26.68
CA GLY A 246 -8.29 5.84 25.94
C GLY A 246 -9.68 5.60 25.40
N LEU A 247 -9.74 5.06 24.18
CA LEU A 247 -10.96 4.59 23.50
C LEU A 247 -10.79 3.14 23.04
N THR A 248 -11.86 2.51 22.57
CA THR A 248 -11.85 1.08 22.23
C THR A 248 -12.59 0.74 20.93
N PHE A 249 -12.17 -0.34 20.27
CA PHE A 249 -12.88 -0.92 19.13
C PHE A 249 -13.81 -2.09 19.56
N PRO A 250 -14.78 -2.48 18.71
CA PRO A 250 -15.62 -3.65 18.95
C PRO A 250 -14.87 -4.98 19.05
N GLU A 251 -14.66 -5.47 20.27
CA GLU A 251 -14.21 -6.83 20.52
C GLU A 251 -15.22 -7.87 20.04
N GLU A 252 -14.69 -8.95 19.47
CA GLU A 252 -15.43 -10.19 19.24
C GLU A 252 -15.93 -10.80 20.56
N GLN A 253 -17.13 -11.37 20.53
CA GLN A 253 -17.83 -12.04 21.65
C GLN A 253 -18.15 -11.16 22.87
N ASP A 254 -17.68 -9.91 22.93
CA ASP A 254 -18.03 -8.95 23.98
C ASP A 254 -19.52 -8.52 23.91
N ARG A 255 -20.05 -8.14 25.07
CA ARG A 255 -21.41 -7.63 25.29
C ARG A 255 -21.46 -6.11 25.47
N ASN A 256 -20.35 -5.44 25.75
CA ASN A 256 -20.32 -3.98 25.88
C ASN A 256 -20.43 -3.28 24.51
N ARG A 257 -21.01 -2.09 24.49
CA ARG A 257 -21.35 -1.37 23.24
C ARG A 257 -20.98 0.10 23.38
N TRP A 258 -19.71 0.40 23.10
CA TRP A 258 -19.06 1.69 23.33
C TRP A 258 -19.32 2.69 22.20
N TYR A 259 -19.28 2.24 20.95
CA TYR A 259 -19.50 3.05 19.74
C TYR A 259 -18.50 4.21 19.52
N ASP A 260 -17.25 4.03 19.94
CA ASP A 260 -16.22 5.08 19.81
C ASP A 260 -15.87 5.41 18.35
N THR A 261 -16.00 4.43 17.45
CA THR A 261 -15.83 4.58 16.00
C THR A 261 -17.18 4.42 15.29
N ARG A 262 -17.65 5.50 14.66
CA ARG A 262 -18.91 5.54 13.89
C ARG A 262 -18.81 6.60 12.79
N LEU A 263 -19.59 6.44 11.73
CA LEU A 263 -19.75 7.48 10.70
C LEU A 263 -20.96 8.37 11.00
N PRO A 264 -20.93 9.68 10.67
CA PRO A 264 -19.81 10.44 10.09
C PRO A 264 -18.56 10.49 10.96
N TYR A 265 -17.37 10.52 10.36
CA TYR A 265 -16.09 10.45 11.08
C TYR A 265 -15.97 11.55 12.16
N GLU A 266 -16.39 12.77 11.82
CA GLU A 266 -16.32 13.92 12.74
C GLU A 266 -17.31 13.82 13.92
N ASP A 267 -18.31 12.93 13.85
CA ASP A 267 -19.26 12.66 14.94
C ASP A 267 -18.80 11.52 15.86
N SER A 268 -17.64 10.92 15.61
CA SER A 268 -17.07 9.81 16.40
C SER A 268 -16.35 10.28 17.66
N ASN A 269 -16.33 9.45 18.71
CA ASN A 269 -15.54 9.77 19.91
C ASN A 269 -14.04 9.79 19.56
N ILE A 270 -13.57 8.89 18.67
CA ILE A 270 -12.17 8.84 18.27
C ILE A 270 -11.69 10.13 17.61
N TYR A 271 -12.46 10.75 16.71
CA TYR A 271 -12.13 12.08 16.17
C TYR A 271 -12.17 13.15 17.27
N GLN A 272 -13.28 13.23 18.01
CA GLN A 272 -13.50 14.30 18.98
C GLN A 272 -12.43 14.30 20.10
N VAL A 273 -12.03 13.12 20.58
CA VAL A 273 -10.98 12.95 21.59
C VAL A 273 -9.59 13.21 21.00
N ALA A 274 -9.28 12.71 19.80
CA ALA A 274 -8.01 13.01 19.12
C ALA A 274 -7.81 14.53 18.92
N LYS A 275 -8.86 15.20 18.46
CA LYS A 275 -8.92 16.66 18.35
C LYS A 275 -8.70 17.37 19.69
N HIS A 276 -9.39 16.93 20.75
CA HIS A 276 -9.23 17.50 22.08
C HIS A 276 -7.80 17.32 22.63
N VAL A 277 -7.18 16.16 22.40
CA VAL A 277 -5.78 15.85 22.75
C VAL A 277 -4.78 16.79 22.05
N ARG A 278 -5.01 17.08 20.76
CA ARG A 278 -4.24 18.08 20.01
C ARG A 278 -4.38 19.47 20.64
N GLU A 279 -5.62 19.87 20.93
CA GLU A 279 -5.97 21.26 21.28
C GLU A 279 -5.74 21.63 22.76
N ASN A 280 -5.55 20.64 23.67
CA ASN A 280 -5.53 20.86 25.13
C ASN A 280 -4.27 20.35 25.84
N ASP A 281 -3.15 20.25 25.12
CA ASP A 281 -1.83 19.85 25.64
C ASP A 281 -1.83 18.54 26.46
N LEU A 282 -2.62 17.55 26.00
CA LEU A 282 -2.60 16.20 26.56
C LEU A 282 -1.41 15.41 26.02
N ALA A 283 -0.98 14.38 26.75
CA ALA A 283 0.18 13.56 26.39
C ALA A 283 0.05 12.89 25.01
N GLY A 284 -1.18 12.60 24.60
CA GLY A 284 -1.49 11.71 23.49
C GLY A 284 -2.85 11.05 23.66
N MET A 285 -3.03 9.88 23.05
CA MET A 285 -4.18 9.01 23.32
C MET A 285 -3.79 7.52 23.26
N PHE A 286 -4.72 6.65 23.63
CA PHE A 286 -4.58 5.21 23.38
C PHE A 286 -5.83 4.55 22.77
N LEU A 287 -5.61 3.40 22.13
CA LEU A 287 -6.67 2.53 21.62
C LEU A 287 -6.53 1.11 22.17
N TYR A 288 -7.59 0.62 22.80
CA TYR A 288 -7.75 -0.77 23.19
C TYR A 288 -8.38 -1.59 22.05
N ALA A 289 -8.01 -2.87 21.94
CA ALA A 289 -8.43 -3.79 20.87
C ALA A 289 -8.17 -3.26 19.45
N PHE A 290 -7.03 -2.59 19.20
CA PHE A 290 -6.73 -1.99 17.89
C PHE A 290 -6.67 -2.98 16.71
N ASP A 291 -6.50 -4.28 16.99
CA ASP A 291 -6.62 -5.38 16.01
C ASP A 291 -8.05 -5.52 15.43
N ARG A 292 -9.02 -4.82 16.03
CA ARG A 292 -10.43 -4.71 15.65
C ARG A 292 -10.80 -3.40 14.95
N ASP A 293 -9.81 -2.64 14.49
CA ASP A 293 -10.03 -1.39 13.76
C ASP A 293 -11.02 -1.58 12.59
N GLY A 294 -12.03 -0.72 12.53
CA GLY A 294 -13.08 -0.74 11.50
C GLY A 294 -14.15 -1.83 11.66
N LYS A 295 -14.05 -2.73 12.65
CA LYS A 295 -15.11 -3.70 12.97
C LYS A 295 -16.29 -3.03 13.67
N THR A 296 -17.47 -3.63 13.56
CA THR A 296 -18.72 -3.13 14.15
C THR A 296 -19.29 -4.10 15.19
N TYR A 297 -20.43 -3.76 15.78
CA TYR A 297 -21.17 -4.66 16.68
C TYR A 297 -22.19 -5.56 15.95
N ASN A 298 -22.14 -5.61 14.61
CA ASN A 298 -23.02 -6.47 13.82
C ASN A 298 -22.58 -7.95 13.91
N GLU A 299 -23.52 -8.87 13.68
CA GLU A 299 -23.33 -10.32 13.87
C GLU A 299 -22.11 -10.90 13.15
N ALA A 300 -21.81 -10.41 11.94
CA ALA A 300 -20.67 -10.82 11.13
C ALA A 300 -19.32 -10.46 11.77
N ASP A 301 -19.23 -9.33 12.47
CA ASP A 301 -17.99 -8.87 13.11
C ASP A 301 -17.82 -9.46 14.51
N ILE A 302 -18.88 -9.50 15.33
CA ILE A 302 -18.77 -9.93 16.74
C ILE A 302 -18.50 -11.42 16.91
N ASN A 303 -18.70 -12.24 15.87
CA ASN A 303 -18.43 -13.68 15.89
C ASN A 303 -17.34 -14.10 14.90
N SER A 304 -16.50 -13.17 14.42
CA SER A 304 -15.36 -13.51 13.55
C SER A 304 -14.09 -12.75 13.90
N VAL A 305 -12.95 -13.30 13.49
CA VAL A 305 -11.68 -12.57 13.34
C VAL A 305 -11.42 -12.41 11.84
N SER A 306 -11.15 -11.18 11.41
CA SER A 306 -10.92 -10.87 9.99
C SER A 306 -9.99 -9.66 9.83
N PRO A 307 -9.21 -9.57 8.73
CA PRO A 307 -8.24 -8.49 8.52
C PRO A 307 -8.80 -7.08 8.65
N SER A 308 -7.94 -6.13 9.00
CA SER A 308 -8.24 -4.70 8.98
C SER A 308 -7.20 -3.91 8.18
N ASN A 309 -7.64 -2.79 7.62
CA ASN A 309 -6.78 -1.80 6.98
C ASN A 309 -6.19 -0.79 8.01
N LEU A 310 -6.58 -0.89 9.29
CA LEU A 310 -6.18 0.01 10.38
C LEU A 310 -6.48 1.50 10.11
N LEU A 311 -7.56 1.77 9.36
CA LEU A 311 -7.96 3.09 8.90
C LEU A 311 -8.20 4.08 10.05
N TRP A 312 -8.92 3.68 11.09
CA TRP A 312 -9.30 4.59 12.18
C TRP A 312 -8.08 4.97 13.02
N THR A 313 -7.21 4.00 13.32
CA THR A 313 -5.95 4.17 14.04
C THR A 313 -5.00 5.08 13.28
N LYS A 314 -4.73 4.79 12.00
CA LYS A 314 -3.86 5.62 11.13
C LYS A 314 -4.39 7.05 11.00
N THR A 315 -5.72 7.23 10.96
CA THR A 315 -6.34 8.57 10.89
C THR A 315 -6.25 9.31 12.24
N ALA A 316 -6.47 8.62 13.37
CA ALA A 316 -6.35 9.21 14.70
C ALA A 316 -4.91 9.65 15.02
N ILE A 317 -3.90 8.90 14.57
CA ILE A 317 -2.48 9.29 14.65
C ILE A 317 -2.22 10.63 13.95
N LEU A 318 -2.81 10.85 12.77
CA LEU A 318 -2.71 12.12 12.04
C LEU A 318 -3.45 13.27 12.77
N GLU A 319 -4.68 13.03 13.24
CA GLU A 319 -5.52 14.05 13.92
C GLU A 319 -4.87 14.53 15.23
N VAL A 320 -4.39 13.60 16.07
CA VAL A 320 -3.68 13.88 17.33
C VAL A 320 -2.43 14.73 17.10
N ASN A 321 -1.70 14.46 16.02
CA ASN A 321 -0.45 15.15 15.69
C ASN A 321 -0.64 16.41 14.82
N GLY A 322 -1.88 16.80 14.52
CA GLY A 322 -2.20 18.06 13.86
C GLY A 322 -1.90 18.11 12.37
N TYR A 323 -1.84 16.97 11.69
CA TYR A 323 -1.65 16.93 10.24
C TYR A 323 -2.81 17.62 9.51
N SER A 324 -2.52 18.42 8.49
CA SER A 324 -3.55 19.00 7.63
C SER A 324 -4.10 17.99 6.62
N VAL A 325 -5.32 18.26 6.15
CA VAL A 325 -5.96 17.49 5.08
C VAL A 325 -5.14 17.55 3.79
N ASP A 326 -4.51 18.69 3.48
CA ASP A 326 -3.66 18.83 2.31
C ASP A 326 -2.37 17.99 2.41
N THR A 327 -1.75 17.90 3.60
CA THR A 327 -0.66 16.94 3.84
C THR A 327 -1.13 15.51 3.62
N ALA A 328 -2.28 15.10 4.18
CA ALA A 328 -2.82 13.75 3.97
C ALA A 328 -3.12 13.44 2.50
N LYS A 329 -3.67 14.40 1.75
CA LYS A 329 -3.87 14.29 0.29
C LYS A 329 -2.55 14.12 -0.47
N ALA A 330 -1.53 14.89 -0.11
CA ALA A 330 -0.21 14.80 -0.74
C ALA A 330 0.44 13.42 -0.51
N LEU A 331 0.33 12.87 0.71
CA LEU A 331 0.80 11.54 1.05
C LEU A 331 0.04 10.44 0.28
N ALA A 332 -1.29 10.53 0.22
CA ALA A 332 -2.11 9.59 -0.55
C ALA A 332 -1.77 9.61 -2.05
N LYS A 333 -1.54 10.79 -2.63
CA LYS A 333 -1.09 10.95 -4.03
C LYS A 333 0.31 10.39 -4.25
N HIS A 334 1.25 10.64 -3.35
CA HIS A 334 2.60 10.06 -3.42
C HIS A 334 2.53 8.53 -3.42
N HIS A 335 1.75 7.94 -2.51
CA HIS A 335 1.53 6.50 -2.45
C HIS A 335 0.95 5.95 -3.75
N LEU A 336 -0.13 6.57 -4.27
CA LEU A 336 -0.77 6.17 -5.53
C LEU A 336 0.21 6.17 -6.70
N GLN A 337 1.05 7.20 -6.83
CA GLN A 337 2.04 7.31 -7.91
C GLN A 337 3.13 6.23 -7.83
N ARG A 338 3.46 5.74 -6.62
CA ARG A 338 4.32 4.56 -6.44
C ARG A 338 3.63 3.27 -6.87
N ILE A 339 2.44 2.99 -6.31
CA ILE A 339 1.80 1.67 -6.44
C ILE A 339 1.08 1.44 -7.78
N LYS A 340 0.86 2.50 -8.60
CA LYS A 340 0.14 2.36 -9.88
C LYS A 340 0.80 1.33 -10.81
N TYR A 341 2.13 1.19 -10.74
CA TYR A 341 2.89 0.28 -11.57
C TYR A 341 2.78 -1.18 -11.09
N ASN A 342 3.22 -1.51 -9.86
CA ASN A 342 3.19 -2.90 -9.37
C ASN A 342 1.77 -3.46 -9.16
N ARG A 343 0.76 -2.60 -9.06
CA ARG A 343 -0.66 -3.01 -9.03
C ARG A 343 -1.36 -2.92 -10.38
N ASN A 344 -0.62 -2.61 -11.46
CA ASN A 344 -1.11 -2.52 -12.85
C ASN A 344 -2.40 -1.67 -13.00
N LEU A 345 -2.46 -0.51 -12.33
CA LEU A 345 -3.64 0.36 -12.36
C LEU A 345 -3.79 1.03 -13.73
N THR A 346 -5.02 1.07 -14.25
CA THR A 346 -5.31 1.83 -15.48
C THR A 346 -5.28 3.34 -15.22
N SER A 347 -5.06 4.14 -16.27
CA SER A 347 -5.13 5.60 -16.17
C SER A 347 -6.49 6.10 -15.65
N GLU A 348 -7.56 5.36 -15.92
CA GLU A 348 -8.92 5.65 -15.44
C GLU A 348 -9.02 5.42 -13.93
N GLN A 349 -8.51 4.28 -13.42
CA GLN A 349 -8.45 3.99 -11.98
C GLN A 349 -7.59 5.01 -11.23
N VAL A 350 -6.44 5.39 -11.77
CA VAL A 350 -5.59 6.45 -11.17
C VAL A 350 -6.36 7.78 -11.11
N THR A 351 -7.03 8.17 -12.20
CA THR A 351 -7.83 9.40 -12.25
C THR A 351 -8.99 9.38 -11.26
N GLU A 352 -9.66 8.24 -11.08
CA GLU A 352 -10.75 8.06 -10.12
C GLU A 352 -10.25 8.25 -8.67
N VAL A 353 -9.14 7.59 -8.31
CA VAL A 353 -8.55 7.68 -6.98
C VAL A 353 -7.99 9.09 -6.71
N GLU A 354 -7.30 9.72 -7.67
CA GLU A 354 -6.87 11.13 -7.52
C GLU A 354 -8.07 12.06 -7.32
N SER A 355 -9.18 11.83 -8.04
CA SER A 355 -10.41 12.60 -7.85
C SER A 355 -11.05 12.39 -6.48
N ALA A 356 -10.98 11.18 -5.92
CA ALA A 356 -11.44 10.89 -4.55
C ALA A 356 -10.56 11.60 -3.51
N ILE A 357 -9.24 11.54 -3.67
CA ILE A 357 -8.28 12.26 -2.81
C ILE A 357 -8.54 13.77 -2.86
N ASP A 358 -8.69 14.37 -4.05
CA ASP A 358 -8.89 15.81 -4.19
C ASP A 358 -10.20 16.29 -3.54
N LYS A 359 -11.26 15.48 -3.59
CA LYS A 359 -12.56 15.76 -2.96
C LYS A 359 -12.57 15.62 -1.45
N ALA A 360 -11.60 14.93 -0.84
CA ALA A 360 -11.58 14.70 0.61
C ALA A 360 -11.63 16.03 1.39
N THR A 361 -12.48 16.08 2.40
CA THR A 361 -12.71 17.25 3.26
C THR A 361 -12.07 17.12 4.63
N ASN A 362 -11.72 15.90 5.03
CA ASN A 362 -11.10 15.53 6.30
C ASN A 362 -10.03 14.43 6.11
N LEU A 363 -9.26 14.15 7.16
CA LEU A 363 -8.17 13.16 7.14
C LEU A 363 -8.67 11.73 6.84
N TYR A 364 -9.86 11.39 7.32
CA TYR A 364 -10.47 10.07 7.12
C TYR A 364 -10.77 9.81 5.64
N GLU A 365 -11.40 10.76 4.96
CA GLU A 365 -11.71 10.66 3.52
C GLU A 365 -10.43 10.55 2.66
N ALA A 366 -9.38 11.29 3.00
CA ALA A 366 -8.10 11.21 2.29
C ALA A 366 -7.44 9.82 2.45
N ASN A 367 -7.54 9.22 3.65
CA ASN A 367 -7.06 7.86 3.90
C ASN A 367 -7.95 6.79 3.25
N VAL A 368 -9.29 6.93 3.27
CA VAL A 368 -10.24 6.01 2.62
C VAL A 368 -9.96 5.85 1.13
N ALA A 369 -9.53 6.90 0.43
CA ALA A 369 -9.21 6.82 -1.00
C ALA A 369 -8.13 5.79 -1.34
N ILE A 370 -7.26 5.42 -0.39
CA ILE A 370 -6.24 4.37 -0.54
C ILE A 370 -6.57 3.12 0.29
N LEU A 371 -6.97 3.28 1.55
CA LEU A 371 -7.26 2.16 2.46
C LEU A 371 -8.61 1.49 2.23
N GLY A 372 -9.50 2.09 1.43
CA GLY A 372 -10.90 1.67 1.33
C GLY A 372 -11.68 2.02 2.61
N ALA A 373 -12.99 1.76 2.59
CA ALA A 373 -13.83 1.87 3.79
C ALA A 373 -13.67 0.65 4.72
N ASN A 374 -13.15 -0.45 4.18
CA ASN A 374 -12.80 -1.70 4.86
C ASN A 374 -11.64 -2.39 4.10
N PHE A 375 -11.17 -3.52 4.59
CA PHE A 375 -10.03 -4.24 4.01
C PHE A 375 -10.30 -4.72 2.57
N GLU A 376 -11.54 -5.12 2.28
CA GLU A 376 -11.98 -5.71 1.01
C GLU A 376 -12.11 -4.66 -0.11
N THR A 377 -12.42 -3.41 0.26
CA THR A 377 -12.52 -2.27 -0.67
C THR A 377 -11.21 -1.48 -0.79
N ALA A 378 -10.15 -1.91 -0.12
CA ALA A 378 -8.88 -1.22 -0.11
C ALA A 378 -8.20 -1.22 -1.48
N LEU A 379 -7.79 -0.03 -1.97
CA LEU A 379 -6.81 0.03 -3.05
C LEU A 379 -5.50 -0.58 -2.55
N ASN A 380 -5.00 -0.15 -1.39
CA ASN A 380 -3.88 -0.80 -0.73
C ASN A 380 -4.06 -0.78 0.81
N PRO A 381 -4.45 -1.90 1.45
CA PRO A 381 -4.68 -1.93 2.91
C PRO A 381 -3.37 -1.72 3.70
N SER A 382 -2.22 -1.87 3.04
CA SER A 382 -0.90 -1.68 3.63
C SER A 382 -0.39 -0.23 3.63
N TYR A 383 -1.14 0.72 3.05
CA TYR A 383 -0.80 2.15 3.11
C TYR A 383 -0.71 2.64 4.56
N ASP A 384 0.30 3.42 4.85
CA ASP A 384 0.54 4.03 6.16
C ASP A 384 1.06 5.45 5.90
N PRO A 385 0.32 6.50 6.30
CA PRO A 385 0.67 7.88 5.96
C PRO A 385 1.97 8.34 6.63
N ILE A 386 2.30 7.84 7.83
CA ILE A 386 3.51 8.21 8.56
C ILE A 386 4.74 7.52 7.95
N LEU A 387 4.59 6.27 7.48
CA LEU A 387 5.61 5.63 6.65
C LEU A 387 5.78 6.37 5.32
N GLU A 388 4.67 6.71 4.65
CA GLU A 388 4.71 7.38 3.35
C GLU A 388 5.43 8.73 3.44
N GLN A 389 5.22 9.49 4.53
CA GLN A 389 5.93 10.74 4.79
C GLN A 389 7.45 10.54 4.81
N LYS A 390 7.96 9.48 5.44
CA LYS A 390 9.39 9.13 5.41
C LYS A 390 9.85 8.81 3.99
N LEU A 391 9.03 8.08 3.22
CA LEU A 391 9.34 7.70 1.84
C LEU A 391 9.36 8.89 0.86
N THR A 392 8.66 10.00 1.14
CA THR A 392 8.74 11.23 0.32
C THR A 392 10.14 11.86 0.26
N SER A 393 11.07 11.44 1.13
CA SER A 393 12.48 11.86 1.09
C SER A 393 13.30 11.20 -0.03
N ILE A 394 12.79 10.15 -0.66
CA ILE A 394 13.47 9.40 -1.73
C ILE A 394 12.96 9.87 -3.10
N TYR A 395 13.87 10.31 -3.98
CA TYR A 395 13.50 10.90 -5.27
C TYR A 395 13.17 9.85 -6.33
N LEU A 396 11.88 9.70 -6.66
CA LEU A 396 11.40 8.68 -7.62
C LEU A 396 11.23 9.18 -9.07
N THR A 397 11.61 10.43 -9.40
CA THR A 397 11.43 11.01 -10.75
C THR A 397 12.08 10.18 -11.86
N SER A 398 13.32 9.73 -11.64
CA SER A 398 14.04 8.89 -12.60
C SER A 398 13.41 7.50 -12.73
N ALA A 399 12.89 6.94 -11.63
CA ALA A 399 12.20 5.66 -11.63
C ALA A 399 10.89 5.70 -12.43
N PHE A 400 10.05 6.71 -12.19
CA PHE A 400 8.82 6.90 -12.97
C PHE A 400 9.12 7.10 -14.46
N SER A 401 10.14 7.89 -14.80
CA SER A 401 10.54 8.14 -16.19
C SER A 401 11.01 6.85 -16.90
N ALA A 402 11.82 6.02 -16.22
CA ALA A 402 12.30 4.75 -16.76
C ALA A 402 11.16 3.72 -16.91
N LEU A 403 10.21 3.67 -15.96
CA LEU A 403 9.03 2.81 -16.04
C LEU A 403 8.08 3.22 -17.17
N ASP A 404 7.84 4.52 -17.37
CA ASP A 404 7.02 5.03 -18.46
C ASP A 404 7.66 4.72 -19.83
N GLU A 405 8.99 4.85 -19.95
CA GLU A 405 9.72 4.45 -21.18
C GLU A 405 9.65 2.93 -21.41
N ALA A 406 9.87 2.11 -20.38
CA ALA A 406 9.75 0.65 -20.46
C ALA A 406 8.34 0.23 -20.94
N ASN A 407 7.28 0.83 -20.38
CA ASN A 407 5.90 0.61 -20.81
C ASN A 407 5.65 1.06 -22.27
N ALA A 408 6.20 2.21 -22.67
CA ALA A 408 6.09 2.73 -24.03
C ALA A 408 6.87 1.90 -25.08
N ILE A 409 7.85 1.11 -24.65
CA ILE A 409 8.55 0.11 -25.47
C ILE A 409 7.73 -1.19 -25.51
N LEU A 410 7.41 -1.77 -24.35
CA LEU A 410 6.75 -3.08 -24.24
C LEU A 410 5.38 -3.10 -24.94
N SER A 411 4.62 -1.99 -24.92
CA SER A 411 3.35 -1.85 -25.64
C SER A 411 3.46 -1.94 -27.18
N LYS A 412 4.66 -1.80 -27.75
CA LYS A 412 4.91 -1.86 -29.21
C LYS A 412 5.55 -3.18 -29.65
N VAL A 413 6.05 -3.97 -28.70
CA VAL A 413 6.82 -5.19 -28.96
C VAL A 413 5.87 -6.35 -29.28
N LYS A 414 6.09 -7.00 -30.43
CA LYS A 414 5.25 -8.11 -30.92
C LYS A 414 5.88 -9.50 -30.74
N THR A 415 7.15 -9.56 -30.39
CA THR A 415 7.94 -10.80 -30.29
C THR A 415 8.80 -10.80 -29.03
N ASN A 416 8.94 -11.95 -28.37
CA ASN A 416 9.76 -12.05 -27.15
C ASN A 416 11.23 -12.31 -27.53
N SER A 417 12.15 -11.53 -26.97
CA SER A 417 13.60 -11.75 -27.02
C SER A 417 14.18 -11.80 -25.60
N ALA A 418 15.44 -12.20 -25.46
CA ALA A 418 16.13 -12.16 -24.17
C ALA A 418 16.23 -10.71 -23.63
N ASP A 419 16.45 -9.73 -24.51
CA ASP A 419 16.50 -8.30 -24.17
C ASP A 419 15.14 -7.79 -23.68
N ILE A 420 14.05 -8.23 -24.31
CA ILE A 420 12.67 -7.93 -23.90
C ILE A 420 12.30 -8.62 -22.58
N GLU A 421 12.82 -9.82 -22.33
CA GLU A 421 12.64 -10.54 -21.07
C GLU A 421 13.42 -9.88 -19.92
N ALA A 422 14.67 -9.47 -20.16
CA ALA A 422 15.45 -8.65 -19.23
C ALA A 422 14.75 -7.31 -18.92
N LEU A 423 14.23 -6.62 -19.95
CA LEU A 423 13.46 -5.39 -19.77
C LEU A 423 12.22 -5.60 -18.88
N LYS A 424 11.48 -6.70 -19.07
CA LYS A 424 10.32 -7.05 -18.23
C LYS A 424 10.75 -7.32 -16.78
N ASN A 425 11.80 -8.10 -16.58
CA ASN A 425 12.26 -8.49 -15.25
C ASN A 425 12.78 -7.27 -14.47
N ASN A 426 13.58 -6.40 -15.10
CA ASN A 426 14.12 -5.21 -14.44
C ASN A 426 13.03 -4.14 -14.21
N LYS A 427 12.03 -4.06 -15.10
CA LYS A 427 10.80 -3.28 -14.86
C LYS A 427 10.09 -3.80 -13.61
N GLU A 428 9.74 -5.08 -13.57
CA GLU A 428 9.03 -5.70 -12.45
C GLU A 428 9.81 -5.58 -11.13
N ALA A 429 11.14 -5.70 -11.16
CA ALA A 429 12.00 -5.49 -9.99
C ALA A 429 11.89 -4.04 -9.46
N LEU A 430 11.99 -3.03 -10.33
CA LEU A 430 11.84 -1.63 -9.94
C LEU A 430 10.41 -1.32 -9.45
N GLU A 431 9.39 -1.86 -10.11
CA GLU A 431 7.98 -1.69 -9.72
C GLU A 431 7.72 -2.26 -8.32
N ASN A 432 8.18 -3.48 -8.06
CA ASN A 432 8.04 -4.13 -6.75
C ASN A 432 8.85 -3.41 -5.66
N LEU A 433 10.05 -2.92 -5.98
CA LEU A 433 10.88 -2.11 -5.08
C LEU A 433 10.15 -0.82 -4.67
N ILE A 434 9.79 0.03 -5.65
CA ILE A 434 9.15 1.32 -5.36
C ILE A 434 7.71 1.17 -4.89
N GLY A 435 7.05 0.04 -5.14
CA GLY A 435 5.72 -0.28 -4.60
C GLY A 435 5.73 -0.88 -3.18
N GLY A 436 6.92 -1.20 -2.64
CA GLY A 436 7.10 -1.80 -1.32
C GLY A 436 6.99 -0.83 -0.13
N LYS A 437 7.15 -1.37 1.09
CA LYS A 437 7.18 -0.60 2.36
C LYS A 437 8.57 -0.08 2.75
N LYS A 438 9.65 -0.73 2.30
CA LYS A 438 11.04 -0.45 2.71
C LYS A 438 11.95 -0.48 1.47
N TYR A 439 12.63 0.62 1.19
CA TYR A 439 13.67 0.78 0.17
C TYR A 439 14.49 2.04 0.47
N SER A 440 15.68 2.14 -0.11
CA SER A 440 16.59 3.28 -0.01
C SER A 440 16.81 3.95 -1.36
N GLU A 441 17.32 5.18 -1.34
CA GLU A 441 17.73 5.91 -2.55
C GLU A 441 18.81 5.14 -3.36
N SER A 442 19.70 4.41 -2.69
CA SER A 442 20.73 3.60 -3.36
C SER A 442 20.13 2.42 -4.13
N GLU A 443 19.18 1.70 -3.53
CA GLU A 443 18.50 0.57 -4.18
C GLU A 443 17.65 1.04 -5.37
N VAL A 444 16.95 2.17 -5.23
CA VAL A 444 16.18 2.78 -6.34
C VAL A 444 17.11 3.20 -7.47
N ASN A 445 18.22 3.90 -7.17
CA ASN A 445 19.16 4.33 -8.21
C ASN A 445 19.78 3.14 -8.95
N GLN A 446 20.13 2.06 -8.25
CA GLN A 446 20.63 0.84 -8.87
C GLN A 446 19.57 0.19 -9.78
N ALA A 447 18.34 -0.01 -9.29
CA ALA A 447 17.27 -0.62 -10.08
C ALA A 447 16.89 0.23 -11.31
N VAL A 448 17.00 1.56 -11.21
CA VAL A 448 16.85 2.48 -12.34
C VAL A 448 17.97 2.31 -13.37
N GLU A 449 19.23 2.20 -12.94
CA GLU A 449 20.36 1.96 -13.84
C GLU A 449 20.22 0.61 -14.57
N GLU A 450 19.84 -0.45 -13.86
CA GLU A 450 19.59 -1.79 -14.42
C GLU A 450 18.42 -1.79 -15.43
N LEU A 451 17.37 -1.00 -15.19
CA LEU A 451 16.27 -0.81 -16.13
C LEU A 451 16.68 0.00 -17.36
N LEU A 452 17.39 1.12 -17.18
CA LEU A 452 17.87 1.97 -18.29
C LEU A 452 18.84 1.21 -19.20
N ASN A 453 19.72 0.39 -18.64
CA ASN A 453 20.60 -0.50 -19.40
C ASN A 453 19.79 -1.52 -20.25
N SER A 454 18.69 -2.06 -19.70
CA SER A 454 17.81 -2.97 -20.45
C SER A 454 17.00 -2.25 -21.53
N ILE A 455 16.57 -1.00 -21.28
CA ILE A 455 15.91 -0.13 -22.26
C ILE A 455 16.84 0.16 -23.44
N ALA A 456 18.11 0.48 -23.17
CA ALA A 456 19.13 0.73 -24.19
C ALA A 456 19.42 -0.52 -25.05
N ALA A 457 19.39 -1.71 -24.44
CA ALA A 457 19.59 -2.98 -25.12
C ALA A 457 18.45 -3.35 -26.09
N VAL A 458 17.26 -2.73 -26.00
CA VAL A 458 16.16 -3.01 -26.95
C VAL A 458 16.45 -2.34 -28.30
N PRO A 459 16.64 -3.14 -29.37
CA PRO A 459 16.93 -2.59 -30.69
C PRO A 459 15.73 -1.81 -31.25
N LYS A 460 16.02 -0.75 -32.01
CA LYS A 460 14.99 0.07 -32.64
C LYS A 460 14.50 -0.58 -33.95
N PRO A 461 13.22 -0.39 -34.32
CA PRO A 461 12.69 -0.92 -35.58
C PRO A 461 13.42 -0.37 -36.82
N VAL A 462 13.38 -1.14 -37.91
CA VAL A 462 13.76 -0.66 -39.25
C VAL A 462 12.50 -0.28 -40.00
N THR A 463 12.42 0.99 -40.43
CA THR A 463 11.30 1.50 -41.23
C THR A 463 11.57 1.29 -42.71
N VAL A 464 10.68 0.58 -43.41
CA VAL A 464 10.74 0.36 -44.85
C VAL A 464 9.64 1.16 -45.55
N SER A 465 10.02 2.14 -46.36
CA SER A 465 9.11 3.09 -47.02
C SER A 465 9.11 2.92 -48.54
N TYR A 466 7.99 3.29 -49.16
CA TYR A 466 7.77 3.15 -50.61
C TYR A 466 7.24 4.47 -51.17
N GLN A 467 8.00 5.10 -52.08
CA GLN A 467 7.68 6.42 -52.61
C GLN A 467 8.02 6.54 -54.10
N ASP A 468 7.45 7.54 -54.79
CA ASP A 468 7.88 7.88 -56.15
C ASP A 468 9.11 8.82 -56.17
N THR A 469 9.52 9.21 -57.37
CA THR A 469 10.62 10.15 -57.63
C THR A 469 10.38 11.56 -57.07
N ASP A 470 9.12 11.95 -56.88
CA ASP A 470 8.72 13.25 -56.36
C ASP A 470 8.55 13.22 -54.83
N GLY A 471 8.72 12.05 -54.21
CA GLY A 471 8.64 11.82 -52.77
C GLY A 471 7.25 11.43 -52.27
N GLN A 472 6.28 11.19 -53.16
CA GLN A 472 4.92 10.83 -52.77
C GLN A 472 4.85 9.37 -52.33
N LYS A 473 4.25 9.12 -51.16
CA LYS A 473 4.09 7.78 -50.59
C LYS A 473 3.18 6.91 -51.48
N LEU A 474 3.68 5.75 -51.90
CA LEU A 474 3.00 4.82 -52.80
C LEU A 474 2.37 3.61 -52.10
N ALA A 475 2.87 3.25 -50.90
CA ALA A 475 2.32 2.18 -50.08
C ALA A 475 2.62 2.42 -48.60
N GLU A 476 1.89 1.75 -47.71
CA GLU A 476 2.16 1.84 -46.27
C GLU A 476 3.54 1.32 -45.88
N ASP A 477 4.14 1.99 -44.89
CA ASP A 477 5.46 1.68 -44.38
C ASP A 477 5.43 0.35 -43.61
N VAL A 478 6.51 -0.43 -43.70
CA VAL A 478 6.67 -1.68 -42.96
C VAL A 478 7.68 -1.46 -41.84
N GLN A 479 7.26 -1.71 -40.60
CA GLN A 479 8.15 -1.72 -39.44
C GLN A 479 8.68 -3.14 -39.22
N LEU A 480 9.98 -3.34 -39.41
CA LEU A 480 10.66 -4.59 -39.07
C LEU A 480 11.17 -4.52 -37.63
N THR A 481 11.06 -5.63 -36.90
CA THR A 481 11.54 -5.76 -35.51
C THR A 481 12.24 -7.11 -35.32
N GLY A 482 13.29 -7.15 -34.51
CA GLY A 482 14.02 -8.38 -34.19
C GLY A 482 14.96 -8.17 -33.01
N LYS A 483 15.84 -9.15 -32.75
CA LYS A 483 16.82 -9.10 -31.64
C LYS A 483 18.02 -8.24 -32.00
N PHE A 484 18.69 -7.65 -31.01
CA PHE A 484 19.92 -6.88 -31.25
C PHE A 484 20.97 -7.75 -31.97
N GLY A 485 21.60 -7.22 -33.02
CA GLY A 485 22.53 -7.98 -33.88
C GLY A 485 21.87 -9.03 -34.77
N GLY A 486 20.56 -9.30 -34.64
CA GLY A 486 19.82 -10.19 -35.53
C GLY A 486 19.63 -9.58 -36.91
N SER A 487 19.69 -10.39 -37.96
CA SER A 487 19.56 -9.93 -39.35
C SER A 487 18.14 -9.52 -39.71
N TYR A 488 18.00 -8.48 -40.54
CA TYR A 488 16.75 -8.13 -41.23
C TYR A 488 16.90 -8.16 -42.74
N GLU A 489 15.78 -8.28 -43.43
CA GLU A 489 15.67 -8.09 -44.88
C GLU A 489 14.45 -7.19 -45.15
N ALA A 490 14.66 -6.09 -45.87
CA ALA A 490 13.63 -5.16 -46.27
C ALA A 490 12.78 -5.76 -47.41
N PRO A 491 11.44 -5.87 -47.26
CA PRO A 491 10.61 -6.41 -48.32
C PRO A 491 10.36 -5.34 -49.40
N GLN A 492 10.91 -5.54 -50.60
CA GLN A 492 10.44 -4.83 -51.79
C GLN A 492 8.96 -5.15 -52.06
N LYS A 493 8.19 -4.15 -52.52
CA LYS A 493 6.82 -4.35 -53.02
C LYS A 493 6.76 -4.16 -54.54
N ASP A 494 5.93 -4.94 -55.20
CA ASP A 494 5.51 -4.65 -56.58
C ASP A 494 4.33 -3.68 -56.55
N ILE A 495 4.51 -2.50 -57.16
CA ILE A 495 3.53 -1.40 -57.13
C ILE A 495 2.97 -1.20 -58.55
N PRO A 496 1.64 -1.36 -58.78
CA PRO A 496 1.05 -1.24 -60.11
C PRO A 496 1.32 0.11 -60.79
N ASN A 497 1.76 0.06 -62.05
CA ASN A 497 2.17 1.22 -62.87
C ASN A 497 3.43 1.96 -62.38
N TYR A 498 4.24 1.32 -61.55
CA TYR A 498 5.53 1.82 -61.09
C TYR A 498 6.63 0.77 -61.29
N THR A 499 7.86 1.22 -61.42
CA THR A 499 9.06 0.36 -61.57
C THR A 499 10.12 0.85 -60.60
N LEU A 500 10.73 -0.05 -59.84
CA LEU A 500 11.78 0.31 -58.89
C LEU A 500 12.95 0.97 -59.63
N GLN A 501 13.42 2.12 -59.12
CA GLN A 501 14.50 2.90 -59.71
C GLN A 501 15.73 2.95 -58.80
N GLU A 502 15.53 3.15 -57.50
CA GLU A 502 16.60 3.33 -56.52
C GLU A 502 16.17 2.75 -55.16
N VAL A 503 17.11 2.20 -54.40
CA VAL A 503 16.91 1.88 -52.98
C VAL A 503 17.88 2.70 -52.15
N LYS A 504 17.37 3.38 -51.13
CA LYS A 504 18.15 4.19 -50.19
C LYS A 504 18.21 3.49 -48.84
N GLY A 505 19.37 3.50 -48.18
CA GLY A 505 19.62 2.71 -46.97
C GLY A 505 20.14 1.32 -47.30
N THR A 506 20.03 0.40 -46.34
CA THR A 506 20.63 -0.95 -46.42
C THR A 506 19.53 -2.01 -46.41
N GLU A 507 19.28 -2.69 -47.53
CA GLU A 507 18.18 -3.67 -47.64
C GLU A 507 18.34 -4.88 -46.73
N ARG A 508 19.58 -5.30 -46.47
CA ARG A 508 19.91 -6.42 -45.58
C ARG A 508 20.97 -5.99 -44.58
N GLY A 509 20.60 -5.90 -43.32
CA GLY A 509 21.47 -5.47 -42.23
C GLY A 509 21.16 -6.21 -40.95
N THR A 510 21.57 -5.65 -39.81
CA THR A 510 21.21 -6.15 -38.48
C THR A 510 20.44 -5.10 -37.69
N PHE A 511 19.55 -5.53 -36.81
CA PHE A 511 18.88 -4.62 -35.87
C PHE A 511 19.91 -4.06 -34.87
N THR A 512 19.82 -2.77 -34.58
CA THR A 512 20.74 -2.04 -33.69
C THR A 512 19.96 -1.17 -32.72
N GLU A 513 20.64 -0.56 -31.76
CA GLU A 513 20.11 0.49 -30.86
C GLU A 513 19.69 1.79 -31.59
N THR A 514 20.02 1.93 -32.89
CA THR A 514 19.67 3.08 -33.72
C THR A 514 18.58 2.73 -34.73
N GLY A 515 17.60 3.63 -34.88
CA GLY A 515 16.55 3.46 -35.90
C GLY A 515 17.15 3.52 -37.30
N GLN A 516 16.84 2.54 -38.14
CA GLN A 516 17.31 2.45 -39.52
C GLN A 516 16.14 2.65 -40.50
N SER A 517 16.44 3.11 -41.70
CA SER A 517 15.45 3.29 -42.78
C SER A 517 15.91 2.69 -44.09
N VAL A 518 14.97 2.08 -44.81
CA VAL A 518 15.15 1.60 -46.18
C VAL A 518 14.02 2.20 -47.03
N THR A 519 14.36 2.92 -48.09
CA THR A 519 13.37 3.58 -48.95
C THR A 519 13.48 3.07 -50.36
N TYR A 520 12.44 2.39 -50.83
CA TYR A 520 12.26 1.99 -52.22
C TYR A 520 11.65 3.18 -53.00
N VAL A 521 12.41 3.70 -53.98
CA VAL A 521 12.01 4.82 -54.84
C VAL A 521 11.65 4.30 -56.22
N TYR A 522 10.43 4.58 -56.67
CA TYR A 522 9.89 4.05 -57.92
C TYR A 522 9.64 5.15 -58.96
N ALA A 523 10.00 4.87 -60.22
CA ALA A 523 9.58 5.68 -61.35
C ALA A 523 8.22 5.20 -61.87
N LYS A 524 7.35 6.14 -62.27
CA LYS A 524 6.07 5.80 -62.91
C LYS A 524 6.32 5.13 -64.26
N SER A 525 5.83 3.91 -64.43
CA SER A 525 5.99 3.15 -65.67
C SER A 525 5.29 3.87 -66.82
N ALA A 526 5.95 3.91 -68.00
CA ALA A 526 5.26 4.28 -69.22
C ALA A 526 4.05 3.34 -69.46
N PRO A 527 2.91 3.84 -69.96
CA PRO A 527 1.72 3.01 -70.15
C PRO A 527 2.03 1.84 -71.07
N LYS A 528 1.85 0.62 -70.55
CA LYS A 528 2.08 -0.61 -71.32
C LYS A 528 1.07 -0.65 -72.48
N PRO A 529 1.50 -0.93 -73.73
CA PRO A 529 0.57 -0.99 -74.86
C PRO A 529 -0.58 -1.97 -74.60
N ALA A 530 -1.79 -1.61 -75.01
CA ALA A 530 -2.96 -2.46 -74.84
C ALA A 530 -2.76 -3.83 -75.55
N PRO A 531 -3.27 -4.94 -75.00
CA PRO A 531 -3.19 -6.24 -75.67
C PRO A 531 -3.95 -6.19 -76.99
N VAL A 532 -3.30 -6.60 -78.08
CA VAL A 532 -3.98 -6.82 -79.36
C VAL A 532 -4.85 -8.07 -79.23
N VAL A 533 -6.12 -7.96 -79.58
CA VAL A 533 -7.06 -9.08 -79.60
C VAL A 533 -6.94 -9.76 -80.97
N GLU A 534 -6.48 -11.01 -81.01
CA GLU A 534 -6.57 -11.85 -82.21
C GLU A 534 -7.89 -12.63 -82.23
N GLU A 535 -8.48 -12.71 -83.43
CA GLU A 535 -9.83 -13.21 -83.70
C GLU A 535 -9.80 -14.70 -84.09
N VAL A 536 -10.51 -15.56 -83.35
CA VAL A 536 -10.53 -17.01 -83.59
C VAL A 536 -11.73 -17.42 -84.44
N LYS A 537 -11.48 -18.17 -85.51
CA LYS A 537 -12.50 -18.76 -86.40
C LYS A 537 -12.42 -20.29 -86.35
N ALA A 538 -13.57 -20.97 -86.44
CA ALA A 538 -13.72 -22.36 -85.96
C ALA A 538 -13.66 -23.48 -87.02
N GLU A 539 -13.19 -24.66 -86.56
CA GLU A 539 -13.54 -26.04 -86.96
C GLU A 539 -13.17 -26.58 -88.37
N PRO A 540 -13.07 -27.92 -88.62
CA PRO A 540 -13.72 -29.06 -87.91
C PRO A 540 -12.86 -30.32 -87.56
N VAL A 541 -13.51 -31.38 -87.05
CA VAL A 541 -12.96 -32.59 -86.38
C VAL A 541 -13.70 -33.87 -86.88
N PRO A 542 -13.05 -34.99 -87.31
CA PRO A 542 -12.70 -36.17 -86.46
C PRO A 542 -11.52 -37.03 -87.06
N PRO A 543 -11.31 -38.36 -86.84
CA PRO A 543 -11.83 -39.35 -85.86
C PRO A 543 -10.80 -40.26 -85.10
N VAL A 544 -11.07 -40.52 -83.80
CA VAL A 544 -11.35 -41.86 -83.16
C VAL A 544 -10.26 -42.97 -82.98
N VAL A 545 -9.81 -43.13 -81.71
CA VAL A 545 -9.63 -44.39 -80.90
C VAL A 545 -8.39 -45.31 -81.06
N LYS A 546 -7.64 -45.49 -79.95
CA LYS A 546 -7.66 -46.72 -79.11
C LYS A 546 -7.14 -46.49 -77.67
N ASN A 547 -7.80 -47.13 -76.70
CA ASN A 547 -7.48 -47.13 -75.27
C ASN A 547 -6.64 -48.37 -74.87
N THR A 548 -5.87 -48.24 -73.79
CA THR A 548 -5.83 -49.13 -72.60
C THR A 548 -5.18 -48.31 -71.48
N GLU A 549 -5.91 -47.96 -70.42
CA GLU A 549 -5.94 -48.68 -69.11
C GLU A 549 -4.64 -48.53 -68.30
N ASP A 550 -4.63 -48.34 -66.98
CA ASP A 550 -5.64 -47.84 -66.01
C ASP A 550 -4.79 -47.43 -64.76
N THR A 551 -5.09 -46.37 -64.01
CA THR A 551 -5.97 -46.52 -62.84
C THR A 551 -6.36 -45.16 -62.23
N ALA A 552 -7.65 -45.04 -61.89
CA ALA A 552 -8.26 -44.28 -60.78
C ALA A 552 -7.56 -42.95 -60.35
N LYS A 553 -7.97 -41.76 -60.79
CA LYS A 553 -9.26 -41.03 -60.64
C LYS A 553 -9.70 -40.69 -59.19
N LEU A 554 -9.81 -39.37 -58.99
CA LEU A 554 -10.68 -38.66 -58.02
C LEU A 554 -12.18 -39.03 -58.22
N PRO A 555 -13.10 -38.56 -57.35
CA PRO A 555 -13.94 -37.46 -57.84
C PRO A 555 -14.39 -36.41 -56.79
N GLN A 556 -15.13 -35.43 -57.30
CA GLN A 556 -15.67 -34.24 -56.62
C GLN A 556 -17.01 -34.49 -55.88
N THR A 557 -17.30 -33.57 -54.94
CA THR A 557 -18.61 -32.95 -54.59
C THR A 557 -19.93 -33.73 -54.68
N GLY A 558 -20.73 -33.63 -53.61
CA GLY A 558 -22.19 -33.78 -53.66
C GLY A 558 -22.87 -33.10 -52.45
N ASP A 559 -23.77 -32.15 -52.70
CA ASP A 559 -24.56 -31.49 -51.65
C ASP A 559 -25.75 -32.36 -51.19
N LYS A 560 -26.04 -32.40 -49.88
CA LYS A 560 -27.18 -31.67 -49.27
C LYS A 560 -27.51 -32.07 -47.82
N ALA A 561 -27.85 -31.03 -47.04
CA ALA A 561 -28.81 -30.99 -45.92
C ALA A 561 -28.57 -31.83 -44.64
N ALA A 562 -28.17 -31.14 -43.56
CA ALA A 562 -29.00 -31.00 -42.35
C ALA A 562 -28.42 -29.97 -41.35
N SER A 563 -29.27 -29.46 -40.45
CA SER A 563 -29.00 -28.55 -39.31
C SER A 563 -28.75 -27.07 -39.62
N GLU A 564 -29.14 -26.21 -38.66
CA GLU A 564 -29.67 -24.87 -38.92
C GLU A 564 -28.83 -23.71 -38.33
N TRP A 565 -28.98 -22.55 -38.95
CA TRP A 565 -28.58 -21.21 -38.50
C TRP A 565 -29.58 -20.68 -37.41
N PRO A 566 -29.32 -19.54 -36.69
CA PRO A 566 -28.58 -18.38 -37.18
C PRO A 566 -27.65 -17.61 -36.22
N VAL A 567 -26.89 -16.72 -36.83
CA VAL A 567 -26.22 -15.53 -36.26
C VAL A 567 -27.25 -14.54 -35.70
N VAL A 568 -27.02 -13.98 -34.50
CA VAL A 568 -27.34 -12.56 -34.17
C VAL A 568 -26.30 -11.98 -33.20
N VAL A 569 -25.86 -10.75 -33.49
CA VAL A 569 -25.01 -9.91 -32.62
C VAL A 569 -25.82 -9.37 -31.44
N GLY A 570 -25.33 -9.55 -30.21
CA GLY A 570 -25.98 -9.05 -29.00
C GLY A 570 -25.30 -7.82 -28.41
N ALA A 571 -25.90 -6.63 -28.56
CA ALA A 571 -25.52 -5.42 -27.84
C ALA A 571 -26.78 -4.67 -27.34
N LEU A 572 -26.68 -4.10 -26.13
CA LEU A 572 -27.56 -3.09 -25.51
C LEU A 572 -29.01 -3.45 -25.11
N ALA A 573 -29.24 -3.41 -23.78
CA ALA A 573 -30.41 -2.88 -23.04
C ALA A 573 -29.95 -2.80 -21.57
N ILE A 574 -29.95 -1.70 -20.80
CA ILE A 574 -30.96 -0.64 -20.54
C ILE A 574 -32.34 -1.22 -20.17
N LEU A 575 -32.65 -1.18 -18.86
CA LEU A 575 -33.98 -1.42 -18.32
C LEU A 575 -34.50 -0.15 -17.64
N THR A 576 -35.61 0.37 -18.16
CA THR A 576 -36.40 1.43 -17.52
C THR A 576 -37.78 0.92 -17.16
N SER A 577 -38.13 0.92 -15.88
CA SER A 577 -39.50 0.64 -15.42
C SER A 577 -40.33 1.92 -15.45
N LEU A 578 -41.46 1.92 -16.16
CA LEU A 578 -42.31 3.09 -16.35
C LEU A 578 -43.57 3.09 -15.46
N VAL A 579 -43.87 4.25 -14.89
CA VAL A 579 -45.01 4.53 -14.01
C VAL A 579 -46.24 5.00 -14.80
N VAL A 580 -47.43 4.58 -14.38
CA VAL A 580 -48.73 5.25 -14.66
C VAL A 580 -49.58 5.16 -13.37
N LEU A 581 -49.67 6.20 -12.53
CA LEU A 581 -50.77 7.20 -12.47
C LEU A 581 -52.18 6.57 -12.44
N ARG A 582 -53.17 6.92 -11.61
CA ARG A 582 -53.50 8.10 -10.75
C ARG A 582 -54.71 7.64 -9.88
N ARG A 583 -54.99 8.09 -8.64
CA ARG A 583 -55.66 9.36 -8.27
C ARG A 583 -56.05 9.35 -6.77
N LYS A 584 -56.00 10.53 -6.13
CA LYS A 584 -56.83 11.08 -5.02
C LYS A 584 -57.62 10.16 -4.06
N GLY A 585 -57.54 10.46 -2.76
CA GLY A 585 -58.75 10.63 -1.94
C GLY A 585 -58.62 10.40 -0.43
N SER A 586 -58.68 11.52 0.32
CA SER A 586 -58.83 11.62 1.80
C SER A 586 -57.60 11.32 2.65
#